data_AF-A0A8J3VN71-F1
#
_entry.id   AF-A0A8J3VN71-F1
#
_cell.length_a   1.000
_cell.length_b   1.000
_cell.length_c   1.000
_cell.angle_alpha   90.00
_cell.angle_beta   90.00
_cell.angle_gamma   90.00
#
_symmetry.space_group_name_H-M   'P 1'
#
loop_
_entity.id
_entity.type
_entity.pdbx_description
1 polymer ?
#
loop_
_entity_poly.entity_id
_entity_poly.type
_entity_poly.pdbx_seq_one_letter_code
_entity_poly.pdbx_strand_id
1 'polypeptide(L)'
;MTPRRLLVALAGVLLGVSGVFTLPAGPASAHAALIRTSPTQGAVVQQSPREVVITFSEMVAPVREKIKVIGPDGKRADRGNPTISGDDLHIPLRSETQRGTYVVGYRVISADGHPVGAAFTYSVGAPSQNTATADVSGGGRTDTVVADGVSVANFLGYAGLILSVGPALVLMLLWPRRLERRGPTRLAYGGLSLLALATVLQLYLEVPYSIGTGLFGISGSDLGNELVDRYGIAHLVRLAVIAVAAVLLRPVLTGGGARWQRWTVAVLGAAIATTFGIAGHPSTSVAPALTVIADAVHLGGVAIWIGGLIALVAFLLRRANPKELGAILPVWSDWAAASVAALVLAGTAQALVQIGSFGALLHTTYGKLVLVKVGLLAVVLVVAAFSRRLVRRGMQEPDGVPDRTVGMRLRRTVLAEVVGAVVIIGVASVLVQTTPARTQAAVNGSTNQSGVVSTTMTSSLYQLQFDIEPAQTGPNDIHLYAYTPQGAPLKVVEWKVSAGLPAQGIEPIAAVLTPIADFHAIGQITLPAAGQWNFSFTLRTTEIDEATVTTTVKVSQ
;
A
#
# COMPACT_ATOMS: atom_id res chain seq x y z
N MET A 1 38.27 -5.89 2.11
CA MET A 1 37.29 -6.99 2.04
C MET A 1 37.60 -7.76 0.76
N THR A 2 37.87 -9.05 0.87
CA THR A 2 38.03 -9.92 -0.31
C THR A 2 36.69 -10.02 -1.05
N PRO A 3 36.67 -10.25 -2.37
CA PRO A 3 35.43 -10.37 -3.15
C PRO A 3 34.46 -11.39 -2.54
N ARG A 4 34.99 -12.48 -1.95
CA ARG A 4 34.22 -13.49 -1.20
C ARG A 4 33.46 -12.92 0.00
N ARG A 5 34.03 -12.00 0.77
CA ARG A 5 33.35 -11.35 1.92
C ARG A 5 32.31 -10.32 1.48
N LEU A 6 32.49 -9.72 0.31
CA LEU A 6 31.53 -8.78 -0.28
C LEU A 6 30.32 -9.53 -0.84
N LEU A 7 30.55 -10.69 -1.48
CA LEU A 7 29.51 -11.61 -1.94
C LEU A 7 28.69 -12.17 -0.77
N VAL A 8 29.33 -12.57 0.33
CA VAL A 8 28.62 -13.04 1.53
C VAL A 8 27.79 -11.92 2.18
N ALA A 9 28.29 -10.68 2.21
CA ALA A 9 27.52 -9.54 2.71
C ALA A 9 26.34 -9.20 1.78
N LEU A 10 26.54 -9.24 0.46
CA LEU A 10 25.48 -9.06 -0.54
C LEU A 10 24.43 -10.17 -0.45
N ALA A 11 24.85 -11.43 -0.28
CA ALA A 11 23.95 -12.57 -0.09
C ALA A 11 23.18 -12.45 1.22
N GLY A 12 23.82 -11.99 2.31
CA GLY A 12 23.14 -11.73 3.59
C GLY A 12 22.13 -10.58 3.49
N VAL A 13 22.43 -9.52 2.74
CA VAL A 13 21.50 -8.42 2.46
C VAL A 13 20.35 -8.91 1.58
N LEU A 14 20.64 -9.68 0.53
CA LEU A 14 19.62 -10.29 -0.34
C LEU A 14 18.71 -11.22 0.47
N LEU A 15 19.26 -12.08 1.33
CA LEU A 15 18.49 -12.95 2.21
C LEU A 15 17.68 -12.18 3.26
N GLY A 16 18.22 -11.08 3.81
CA GLY A 16 17.49 -10.21 4.73
C GLY A 16 16.34 -9.47 4.04
N VAL A 17 16.57 -8.98 2.83
CA VAL A 17 15.55 -8.34 1.98
C VAL A 17 14.49 -9.36 1.54
N SER A 18 14.90 -10.55 1.09
CA SER A 18 13.99 -11.68 0.80
C SER A 18 13.20 -12.10 2.03
N GLY A 19 13.82 -12.10 3.22
CA GLY A 19 13.15 -12.39 4.49
C GLY A 19 12.02 -11.41 4.82
N VAL A 20 12.19 -10.13 4.49
CA VAL A 20 11.14 -9.10 4.60
C VAL A 20 9.98 -9.37 3.64
N PHE A 21 10.26 -9.88 2.43
CA PHE A 21 9.23 -10.29 1.47
C PHE A 21 8.52 -11.60 1.84
N THR A 22 9.07 -12.42 2.73
CA THR A 22 8.49 -13.71 3.16
C THR A 22 7.86 -13.68 4.55
N LEU A 23 7.87 -12.54 5.25
CA LEU A 23 7.14 -12.43 6.51
C LEU A 23 5.64 -12.67 6.22
N PRO A 24 4.97 -13.61 6.92
CA PRO A 24 3.55 -13.85 6.70
C PRO A 24 2.79 -12.60 7.14
N ALA A 25 2.41 -11.77 6.17
CA ALA A 25 1.30 -10.86 6.35
C ALA A 25 0.07 -11.73 6.46
N GLY A 26 -0.42 -11.96 7.69
CA GLY A 26 -1.76 -12.51 7.88
C GLY A 26 -2.76 -11.67 7.07
N PRO A 27 -3.88 -12.25 6.60
CA PRO A 27 -4.84 -11.53 5.78
C PRO A 27 -5.54 -10.46 6.62
N ALA A 28 -4.91 -9.31 6.80
CA ALA A 28 -5.57 -8.10 7.23
C ALA A 28 -6.14 -7.48 5.95
N SER A 29 -7.30 -7.98 5.51
CA SER A 29 -8.05 -7.36 4.42
C SER A 29 -8.58 -6.02 4.91
N ALA A 30 -7.82 -4.97 4.64
CA ALA A 30 -8.11 -3.61 5.08
C ALA A 30 -8.03 -2.59 3.94
N HIS A 31 -8.02 -3.07 2.69
CA HIS A 31 -8.21 -2.26 1.50
C HIS A 31 -9.62 -1.67 1.48
N ALA A 32 -9.87 -0.63 0.65
CA ALA A 32 -11.16 0.07 0.56
C ALA A 32 -12.37 -0.86 0.76
N ALA A 33 -12.93 -0.81 1.96
CA ALA A 33 -14.01 -1.70 2.34
C ALA A 33 -15.31 -1.15 1.75
N LEU A 34 -16.13 -2.04 1.22
CA LEU A 34 -17.50 -1.71 0.88
C LEU A 34 -18.25 -1.38 2.18
N ILE A 35 -18.77 -0.16 2.30
CA ILE A 35 -19.55 0.29 3.46
C ILE A 35 -21.04 0.08 3.22
N ARG A 36 -21.55 0.50 2.05
CA ARG A 36 -22.96 0.31 1.66
C ARG A 36 -23.12 0.42 0.15
N THR A 37 -24.26 -0.05 -0.34
CA THR A 37 -24.69 0.14 -1.73
C THR A 37 -26.10 0.72 -1.78
N SER A 38 -26.41 1.45 -2.85
CA SER A 38 -27.76 1.88 -3.19
C SER A 38 -28.01 1.54 -4.67
N PRO A 39 -28.92 0.61 -5.00
CA PRO A 39 -29.72 -0.22 -4.09
C PRO A 39 -28.88 -1.08 -3.14
N THR A 40 -29.43 -1.39 -1.97
CA THR A 40 -28.80 -2.31 -1.02
C THR A 40 -28.55 -3.66 -1.68
N GLN A 41 -27.40 -4.26 -1.42
CA GLN A 41 -27.05 -5.58 -1.93
C GLN A 41 -28.13 -6.60 -1.55
N GLY A 42 -28.59 -7.37 -2.53
CA GLY A 42 -29.66 -8.36 -2.40
C GLY A 42 -31.08 -7.78 -2.43
N ALA A 43 -31.26 -6.45 -2.37
CA ALA A 43 -32.57 -5.85 -2.24
C ALA A 43 -33.45 -6.03 -3.48
N VAL A 44 -34.77 -6.10 -3.25
CA VAL A 44 -35.78 -6.06 -4.31
C VAL A 44 -36.44 -4.68 -4.29
N VAL A 45 -36.11 -3.85 -5.28
CA VAL A 45 -36.66 -2.49 -5.42
C VAL A 45 -37.87 -2.49 -6.35
N GLN A 46 -38.88 -1.66 -6.05
CA GLN A 46 -40.11 -1.61 -6.85
C GLN A 46 -39.92 -0.95 -8.22
N GLN A 47 -39.05 0.05 -8.29
CA GLN A 47 -38.74 0.81 -9.49
C GLN A 47 -37.25 0.76 -9.77
N SER A 48 -36.87 0.79 -11.05
CA SER A 48 -35.46 0.82 -11.43
C SER A 48 -34.84 2.15 -10.99
N PRO A 49 -33.70 2.13 -10.27
CA PRO A 49 -33.00 3.35 -9.89
C PRO A 49 -32.38 4.01 -11.13
N ARG A 50 -32.01 5.29 -11.01
CA ARG A 50 -31.31 6.03 -12.08
C ARG A 50 -29.81 5.77 -12.11
N GLU A 51 -29.26 5.29 -11.00
CA GLU A 51 -27.85 4.98 -10.80
C GLU A 51 -27.70 3.91 -9.72
N VAL A 52 -26.54 3.26 -9.71
CA VAL A 52 -26.06 2.48 -8.57
C VAL A 52 -24.98 3.29 -7.87
N VAL A 53 -25.08 3.41 -6.55
CA VAL A 53 -24.08 4.09 -5.71
C VAL A 53 -23.42 3.06 -4.81
N ILE A 54 -22.09 3.08 -4.76
CA ILE A 54 -21.26 2.20 -3.92
C ILE A 54 -20.42 3.11 -3.02
N THR A 55 -20.66 3.06 -1.71
CA THR A 55 -19.91 3.86 -0.72
C THR A 55 -18.77 3.01 -0.17
N PHE A 56 -17.55 3.55 -0.20
CA PHE A 56 -16.36 2.92 0.35
C PHE A 56 -15.94 3.57 1.68
N SER A 57 -15.01 2.92 2.38
CA SER A 57 -14.41 3.45 3.62
C SER A 57 -13.39 4.57 3.39
N GLU A 58 -13.02 4.79 2.13
CA GLU A 58 -12.06 5.80 1.69
C GLU A 58 -12.30 6.14 0.22
N MET A 59 -11.70 7.24 -0.23
CA MET A 59 -11.69 7.63 -1.63
C MET A 59 -11.03 6.54 -2.48
N VAL A 60 -11.68 6.19 -3.59
CA VAL A 60 -11.20 5.20 -4.55
C VAL A 60 -11.10 5.80 -5.95
N ALA A 61 -10.27 5.24 -6.81
CA ALA A 61 -10.23 5.55 -8.23
C ALA A 61 -10.93 4.43 -9.03
N PRO A 62 -11.83 4.74 -9.99
CA PRO A 62 -12.59 3.72 -10.70
C PRO A 62 -11.75 3.06 -11.81
N VAL A 63 -11.72 1.74 -11.85
CA VAL A 63 -11.19 0.99 -13.01
C VAL A 63 -12.33 0.84 -14.01
N ARG A 64 -12.57 1.91 -14.78
CA ARG A 64 -13.80 2.12 -15.58
C ARG A 64 -14.20 0.92 -16.43
N GLU A 65 -13.26 0.27 -17.09
CA GLU A 65 -13.51 -0.87 -17.98
C GLU A 65 -13.96 -2.15 -17.25
N LYS A 66 -13.73 -2.21 -15.93
CA LYS A 66 -14.09 -3.33 -15.06
C LYS A 66 -15.34 -3.04 -14.22
N ILE A 67 -15.95 -1.87 -14.39
CA ILE A 67 -17.23 -1.52 -13.77
C ILE A 67 -18.34 -1.76 -14.80
N LYS A 68 -19.34 -2.56 -14.41
CA LYS A 68 -20.45 -2.95 -15.29
C LYS A 68 -21.69 -3.30 -14.48
N VAL A 69 -22.85 -2.97 -15.02
CA VAL A 69 -24.13 -3.45 -14.53
C VAL A 69 -24.76 -4.29 -15.62
N ILE A 70 -25.01 -5.56 -15.33
CA ILE A 70 -25.64 -6.50 -16.25
C ILE A 70 -27.09 -6.69 -15.82
N GLY A 71 -28.01 -6.51 -16.77
CA GLY A 71 -29.45 -6.67 -16.54
C GLY A 71 -29.91 -8.14 -16.64
N PRO A 72 -31.21 -8.38 -16.38
CA PRO A 72 -31.80 -9.71 -16.41
C PRO A 72 -31.70 -10.43 -17.75
N ASP A 73 -31.60 -9.67 -18.85
CA ASP A 73 -31.43 -10.16 -20.22
C ASP A 73 -29.96 -10.48 -20.58
N GLY A 74 -29.04 -10.35 -19.62
CA GLY A 74 -27.60 -10.55 -19.81
C GLY A 74 -26.89 -9.41 -20.53
N LYS A 75 -27.58 -8.30 -20.84
CA LYS A 75 -26.99 -7.12 -21.51
C LYS A 75 -26.56 -6.06 -20.50
N ARG A 76 -25.72 -5.12 -20.94
CA ARG A 76 -25.32 -3.97 -20.11
C ARG A 76 -26.49 -3.02 -19.86
N ALA A 77 -26.77 -2.77 -18.59
CA ALA A 77 -27.74 -1.82 -18.08
C ALA A 77 -27.10 -0.47 -17.68
N ASP A 78 -25.78 -0.40 -17.54
CA ASP A 78 -25.05 0.85 -17.28
C ASP A 78 -24.95 1.76 -18.52
N ARG A 79 -24.71 3.06 -18.27
CA ARG A 79 -24.43 4.08 -19.30
C ARG A 79 -23.37 5.07 -18.84
N GLY A 80 -22.67 5.66 -19.81
CA GLY A 80 -21.66 6.68 -19.55
C GLY A 80 -20.48 6.14 -18.76
N ASN A 81 -19.71 7.04 -18.15
CA ASN A 81 -18.57 6.69 -17.31
C ASN A 81 -18.97 6.75 -15.83
N PRO A 82 -18.54 5.80 -14.99
CA PRO A 82 -18.67 5.92 -13.54
C PRO A 82 -17.90 7.15 -13.03
N THR A 83 -18.45 7.81 -12.02
CA THR A 83 -17.86 9.00 -11.40
C THR A 83 -17.67 8.81 -9.90
N ILE A 84 -16.67 9.48 -9.33
CA ILE A 84 -16.41 9.47 -7.89
C ILE A 84 -16.82 10.83 -7.31
N SER A 85 -17.53 10.81 -6.19
CA SER A 85 -17.83 11.98 -5.37
C SER A 85 -17.54 11.65 -3.90
N GLY A 86 -16.41 12.16 -3.38
CA GLY A 86 -15.94 11.74 -2.05
C GLY A 86 -15.56 10.27 -2.04
N ASP A 87 -16.21 9.50 -1.16
CA ASP A 87 -16.00 8.05 -1.02
C ASP A 87 -17.05 7.23 -1.82
N ASP A 88 -17.94 7.90 -2.57
CA ASP A 88 -19.02 7.28 -3.32
C ASP A 88 -18.65 7.10 -4.81
N LEU A 89 -18.81 5.87 -5.31
CA LEU A 89 -18.79 5.52 -6.72
C LEU A 89 -20.20 5.52 -7.28
N HIS A 90 -20.45 6.38 -8.25
CA HIS A 90 -21.72 6.53 -8.95
C HIS A 90 -21.66 5.86 -10.32
N ILE A 91 -22.60 4.95 -10.59
CA ILE A 91 -22.71 4.20 -11.84
C ILE A 91 -24.06 4.51 -12.48
N PRO A 92 -24.11 5.39 -13.49
CA PRO A 92 -25.38 5.75 -14.13
C PRO A 92 -26.01 4.56 -14.85
N LEU A 93 -27.32 4.38 -14.72
CA LEU A 93 -28.08 3.33 -15.40
C LEU A 93 -28.85 3.89 -16.60
N ARG A 94 -29.07 3.05 -17.60
CA ARG A 94 -30.00 3.31 -18.70
C ARG A 94 -31.42 3.40 -18.14
N SER A 95 -32.24 4.28 -18.72
CA SER A 95 -33.63 4.51 -18.27
C SER A 95 -34.59 3.33 -18.55
N GLU A 96 -34.08 2.12 -18.77
CA GLU A 96 -34.89 0.97 -19.19
C GLU A 96 -35.27 0.05 -18.03
N THR A 97 -36.46 -0.52 -18.18
CA THR A 97 -37.48 -0.85 -17.17
C THR A 97 -37.58 -2.34 -16.86
N GLN A 98 -36.52 -3.10 -17.16
CA GLN A 98 -36.58 -4.56 -17.07
C GLN A 98 -36.66 -5.00 -15.60
N ARG A 99 -37.69 -5.80 -15.31
CA ARG A 99 -37.85 -6.48 -14.03
C ARG A 99 -36.98 -7.74 -14.01
N GLY A 100 -36.41 -8.05 -12.86
CA GLY A 100 -35.48 -9.17 -12.70
C GLY A 100 -34.24 -8.79 -11.91
N THR A 101 -33.30 -9.72 -11.81
CA THR A 101 -32.02 -9.56 -11.12
C THR A 101 -30.97 -8.86 -11.99
N TYR A 102 -30.33 -7.86 -11.41
CA TYR A 102 -29.19 -7.13 -11.96
C TYR A 102 -27.92 -7.54 -11.21
N VAL A 103 -26.81 -7.66 -11.95
CA VAL A 103 -25.48 -7.96 -11.41
C VAL A 103 -24.60 -6.72 -11.58
N VAL A 104 -24.13 -6.16 -10.47
CA VAL A 104 -23.20 -5.05 -10.42
C VAL A 104 -21.81 -5.60 -10.17
N GLY A 105 -20.93 -5.55 -11.15
CA GLY A 105 -19.51 -5.85 -10.98
C GLY A 105 -18.70 -4.55 -10.95
N TYR A 106 -17.77 -4.44 -10.00
CA TYR A 106 -16.89 -3.29 -9.91
C TYR A 106 -15.45 -3.69 -9.64
N ARG A 107 -14.53 -2.85 -10.09
CA ARG A 107 -13.14 -2.84 -9.66
C ARG A 107 -12.69 -1.39 -9.50
N VAL A 108 -12.05 -1.11 -8.38
CA VAL A 108 -11.59 0.22 -7.98
C VAL A 108 -10.18 0.11 -7.40
N ILE A 109 -9.42 1.20 -7.42
CA ILE A 109 -8.10 1.31 -6.80
C ILE A 109 -8.29 2.10 -5.50
N SER A 110 -7.98 1.50 -4.35
CA SER A 110 -8.02 2.18 -3.05
C SER A 110 -6.99 3.31 -2.99
N ALA A 111 -7.13 4.18 -1.99
CA ALA A 111 -6.14 5.23 -1.71
C ALA A 111 -4.80 4.67 -1.17
N ASP A 112 -4.57 3.36 -1.26
CA ASP A 112 -3.30 2.67 -1.03
C ASP A 112 -2.78 1.93 -2.28
N GLY A 113 -3.44 2.16 -3.41
CA GLY A 113 -3.03 1.71 -4.73
C GLY A 113 -3.46 0.29 -5.02
N HIS A 114 -4.09 -0.39 -4.07
CA HIS A 114 -4.52 -1.76 -4.29
C HIS A 114 -5.83 -1.78 -5.07
N PRO A 115 -5.91 -2.66 -6.07
CA PRO A 115 -7.15 -2.87 -6.77
C PRO A 115 -8.06 -3.79 -5.94
N VAL A 116 -9.25 -3.31 -5.64
CA VAL A 116 -10.33 -4.05 -4.98
C VAL A 116 -11.42 -4.30 -6.01
N GLY A 117 -11.82 -5.56 -6.17
CA GLY A 117 -12.92 -5.93 -7.05
C GLY A 117 -13.89 -6.88 -6.36
N ALA A 118 -15.17 -6.61 -6.55
CA ALA A 118 -16.25 -7.48 -6.11
C ALA A 118 -17.44 -7.37 -7.06
N ALA A 119 -18.45 -8.20 -6.84
CA ALA A 119 -19.74 -8.03 -7.46
C ALA A 119 -20.85 -8.22 -6.42
N PHE A 120 -22.00 -7.62 -6.68
CA PHE A 120 -23.20 -7.84 -5.90
C PHE A 120 -24.41 -7.82 -6.83
N THR A 121 -25.56 -8.25 -6.32
CA THR A 121 -26.81 -8.27 -7.09
C THR A 121 -27.90 -7.45 -6.41
N TYR A 122 -28.84 -6.90 -7.18
CA TYR A 122 -30.12 -6.38 -6.68
C TYR A 122 -31.21 -6.79 -7.68
N SER A 123 -32.49 -6.70 -7.33
CA SER A 123 -33.59 -7.04 -8.24
C SER A 123 -34.60 -5.90 -8.37
N VAL A 124 -35.18 -5.73 -9.56
CA VAL A 124 -36.27 -4.77 -9.81
C VAL A 124 -37.58 -5.55 -9.95
N GLY A 125 -38.56 -5.26 -9.10
CA GLY A 125 -39.88 -5.91 -9.07
C GLY A 125 -39.87 -7.32 -8.47
N ALA A 126 -39.12 -8.25 -9.07
CA ALA A 126 -38.96 -9.62 -8.57
C ALA A 126 -37.61 -10.20 -9.01
N PRO A 127 -36.99 -11.12 -8.25
CA PRO A 127 -35.79 -11.84 -8.67
C PRO A 127 -36.01 -12.70 -9.93
N SER A 128 -34.97 -12.84 -10.76
CA SER A 128 -35.01 -13.72 -11.95
C SER A 128 -34.98 -15.19 -11.56
N GLN A 129 -35.81 -16.03 -12.20
CA GLN A 129 -35.86 -17.48 -11.89
C GLN A 129 -34.59 -18.24 -12.30
N ASN A 130 -33.87 -17.76 -13.31
CA ASN A 130 -32.54 -18.25 -13.65
C ASN A 130 -31.51 -17.28 -13.10
N THR A 131 -31.05 -17.51 -11.87
CA THR A 131 -29.83 -16.86 -11.40
C THR A 131 -28.67 -17.57 -12.09
N ALA A 132 -28.21 -17.04 -13.22
CA ALA A 132 -26.83 -17.33 -13.61
C ALA A 132 -25.98 -16.80 -12.45
N THR A 133 -25.53 -17.71 -11.58
CA THR A 133 -24.50 -17.45 -10.59
C THR A 133 -23.25 -17.11 -11.37
N ALA A 134 -23.14 -15.88 -11.85
CA ALA A 134 -21.85 -15.31 -12.17
C ALA A 134 -21.04 -15.50 -10.90
N ASP A 135 -19.95 -16.24 -11.01
CA ASP A 135 -19.03 -16.55 -9.93
C ASP A 135 -18.55 -15.23 -9.32
N VAL A 136 -19.30 -14.68 -8.35
CA VAL A 136 -19.08 -13.37 -7.72
C VAL A 136 -17.73 -13.36 -6.98
N SER A 137 -17.19 -14.54 -6.72
CA SER A 137 -16.01 -14.79 -5.90
C SER A 137 -14.68 -14.79 -6.66
N GLY A 138 -14.68 -14.82 -8.01
CA GLY A 138 -13.47 -15.09 -8.80
C GLY A 138 -12.73 -13.86 -9.38
N GLY A 139 -13.39 -12.71 -9.52
CA GLY A 139 -12.90 -11.61 -10.37
C GLY A 139 -12.00 -10.55 -9.72
N GLY A 140 -11.71 -10.66 -8.42
CA GLY A 140 -11.11 -9.58 -7.63
C GLY A 140 -9.61 -9.70 -7.36
N ARG A 141 -9.00 -10.88 -7.49
CA ARG A 141 -7.62 -11.11 -7.05
C ARG A 141 -6.61 -10.76 -8.12
N THR A 142 -5.65 -9.93 -7.76
CA THR A 142 -4.50 -9.64 -8.60
C THR A 142 -3.55 -10.83 -8.62
N ASP A 143 -2.95 -11.10 -9.78
CA ASP A 143 -1.93 -12.13 -9.94
C ASP A 143 -0.73 -11.85 -9.01
N THR A 144 -0.25 -12.88 -8.30
CA THR A 144 0.83 -12.74 -7.32
C THR A 144 2.15 -12.32 -7.95
N VAL A 145 2.45 -12.78 -9.17
CA VAL A 145 3.66 -12.38 -9.90
C VAL A 145 3.60 -10.91 -10.26
N VAL A 146 2.42 -10.41 -10.63
CA VAL A 146 2.21 -8.98 -10.90
C VAL A 146 2.37 -8.16 -9.63
N ALA A 147 1.77 -8.56 -8.51
CA ALA A 147 1.88 -7.88 -7.22
C ALA A 147 3.34 -7.84 -6.69
N ASP A 148 4.05 -8.96 -6.76
CA ASP A 148 5.47 -9.04 -6.41
C ASP A 148 6.31 -8.17 -7.37
N GLY A 149 5.98 -8.18 -8.66
CA GLY A 149 6.60 -7.35 -9.68
C GLY A 149 6.52 -5.86 -9.34
N VAL A 150 5.35 -5.38 -8.92
CA VAL A 150 5.14 -3.98 -8.50
C VAL A 150 6.02 -3.65 -7.29
N SER A 151 6.05 -4.53 -6.30
CA SER A 151 6.91 -4.39 -5.11
C SER A 151 8.39 -4.28 -5.47
N VAL A 152 8.86 -5.15 -6.36
CA VAL A 152 10.24 -5.15 -6.85
C VAL A 152 10.53 -3.87 -7.64
N ALA A 153 9.63 -3.46 -8.54
CA ALA A 153 9.81 -2.25 -9.33
C ALA A 153 9.91 -0.99 -8.45
N ASN A 154 9.09 -0.90 -7.39
CA ASN A 154 9.17 0.16 -6.38
C ASN A 154 10.52 0.18 -5.67
N PHE A 155 10.98 -0.98 -5.19
CA PHE A 155 12.29 -1.10 -4.55
C PHE A 155 13.44 -0.66 -5.48
N LEU A 156 13.41 -1.10 -6.75
CA LEU A 156 14.41 -0.72 -7.75
C LEU A 156 14.36 0.78 -8.06
N GLY A 157 13.17 1.39 -8.07
CA GLY A 157 12.98 2.83 -8.23
C GLY A 157 13.65 3.62 -7.11
N TYR A 158 13.41 3.25 -5.84
CA TYR A 158 14.07 3.89 -4.70
C TYR A 158 15.59 3.68 -4.71
N ALA A 159 16.04 2.46 -5.02
CA ALA A 159 17.47 2.16 -5.12
C ALA A 159 18.14 2.99 -6.24
N GLY A 160 17.50 3.10 -7.41
CA GLY A 160 17.99 3.91 -8.52
C GLY A 160 18.09 5.39 -8.18
N LEU A 161 17.10 5.94 -7.47
CA LEU A 161 17.13 7.32 -6.97
C LEU A 161 18.30 7.56 -6.00
N ILE A 162 18.50 6.67 -5.03
CA ILE A 162 19.59 6.74 -4.06
C ILE A 162 20.96 6.67 -4.76
N LEU A 163 21.13 5.71 -5.68
CA LEU A 163 22.38 5.48 -6.39
C LEU A 163 22.70 6.56 -7.42
N SER A 164 21.72 7.32 -7.89
CA SER A 164 21.93 8.46 -8.80
C SER A 164 22.24 9.75 -8.04
N VAL A 165 21.39 10.14 -7.07
CA VAL A 165 21.46 11.46 -6.41
C VAL A 165 22.69 11.58 -5.51
N GLY A 166 22.89 10.66 -4.57
CA GLY A 166 23.96 10.78 -3.59
C GLY A 166 25.37 10.77 -4.20
N PRO A 167 25.72 9.79 -5.06
CA PRO A 167 27.00 9.79 -5.75
C PRO A 167 27.21 11.01 -6.65
N ALA A 168 26.16 11.51 -7.31
CA ALA A 168 26.25 12.75 -8.10
C ALA A 168 26.57 13.97 -7.24
N LEU A 169 25.90 14.11 -6.09
CA LEU A 169 26.14 15.21 -5.15
C LEU A 169 27.58 15.19 -4.62
N VAL A 170 28.07 14.01 -4.21
CA VAL A 170 29.45 13.83 -3.73
C VAL A 170 30.46 14.14 -4.83
N LEU A 171 30.22 13.68 -6.07
CA LEU A 171 31.07 13.98 -7.24
C LEU A 171 31.13 15.48 -7.56
N MET A 172 30.00 16.16 -7.41
CA MET A 172 29.83 17.56 -7.77
C MET A 172 30.49 18.50 -6.76
N LEU A 173 30.40 18.19 -5.46
CA LEU A 173 30.73 19.14 -4.40
C LEU A 173 31.92 18.75 -3.52
N LEU A 174 32.17 17.45 -3.33
CA LEU A 174 33.16 16.98 -2.33
C LEU A 174 34.31 16.17 -2.95
N TRP A 175 34.28 15.93 -4.27
CA TRP A 175 35.23 15.01 -4.89
C TRP A 175 36.64 15.59 -5.07
N PRO A 176 37.70 14.93 -4.55
CA PRO A 176 39.08 15.37 -4.76
C PRO A 176 39.48 15.35 -6.24
N ARG A 177 40.17 16.42 -6.69
CA ARG A 177 40.65 16.54 -8.08
C ARG A 177 41.60 15.41 -8.50
N ARG A 178 42.36 14.86 -7.56
CA ARG A 178 43.31 13.76 -7.78
C ARG A 178 42.64 12.43 -8.14
N LEU A 179 41.43 12.19 -7.60
CA LEU A 179 40.79 10.88 -7.69
C LEU A 179 40.05 10.72 -9.02
N GLU A 180 40.26 9.56 -9.66
CA GLU A 180 39.54 9.18 -10.87
C GLU A 180 38.02 9.13 -10.62
N ARG A 181 37.26 9.80 -11.50
CA ARG A 181 35.80 9.93 -11.40
C ARG A 181 35.03 8.76 -12.05
N ARG A 182 35.69 7.91 -12.85
CA ARG A 182 35.03 6.87 -13.66
C ARG A 182 34.12 5.94 -12.87
N GLY A 183 34.59 5.42 -11.73
CA GLY A 183 33.82 4.50 -10.89
C GLY A 183 32.53 5.12 -10.33
N PRO A 184 32.61 6.22 -9.58
CA PRO A 184 31.42 6.90 -9.06
C PRO A 184 30.51 7.46 -10.16
N THR A 185 31.06 7.91 -11.30
CA THR A 185 30.24 8.33 -12.45
C THR A 185 29.44 7.15 -13.01
N ARG A 186 30.06 5.97 -13.16
CA ARG A 186 29.34 4.75 -13.55
C ARG A 186 28.27 4.34 -12.53
N LEU A 187 28.54 4.52 -11.25
CA LEU A 187 27.55 4.25 -10.20
C LEU A 187 26.34 5.19 -10.33
N ALA A 188 26.57 6.49 -10.51
CA ALA A 188 25.51 7.48 -10.67
C ALA A 188 24.65 7.21 -11.92
N TYR A 189 25.28 6.94 -13.06
CA TYR A 189 24.56 6.58 -14.28
C TYR A 189 23.86 5.22 -14.17
N GLY A 190 24.48 4.23 -13.52
CA GLY A 190 23.85 2.94 -13.25
C GLY A 190 22.60 3.08 -12.39
N GLY A 191 22.64 3.94 -11.37
CA GLY A 191 21.46 4.31 -10.58
C GLY A 191 20.38 5.00 -11.42
N LEU A 192 20.76 5.92 -12.30
CA LEU A 192 19.82 6.61 -13.19
C LEU A 192 19.18 5.65 -14.21
N SER A 193 19.95 4.72 -14.77
CA SER A 193 19.44 3.67 -15.65
C SER A 193 18.53 2.70 -14.91
N LEU A 194 18.86 2.33 -13.66
CA LEU A 194 18.01 1.50 -12.83
C LEU A 194 16.68 2.19 -12.52
N LEU A 195 16.72 3.49 -12.21
CA LEU A 195 15.53 4.29 -12.00
C LEU A 195 14.66 4.37 -13.27
N ALA A 196 15.27 4.56 -14.44
CA ALA A 196 14.54 4.55 -15.72
C ALA A 196 13.87 3.19 -15.98
N LEU A 197 14.61 2.09 -15.80
CA LEU A 197 14.08 0.73 -15.96
C LEU A 197 12.93 0.47 -14.98
N ALA A 198 13.10 0.82 -13.70
CA ALA A 198 12.06 0.68 -12.69
C ALA A 198 10.81 1.49 -13.04
N THR A 199 10.99 2.71 -13.57
CA THR A 199 9.87 3.57 -13.99
C THR A 199 9.09 2.97 -15.17
N VAL A 200 9.78 2.33 -16.13
CA VAL A 200 9.12 1.60 -17.22
C VAL A 200 8.39 0.37 -16.69
N LEU A 201 9.01 -0.39 -15.78
CA LEU A 201 8.38 -1.55 -15.16
C LEU A 201 7.13 -1.16 -14.36
N GLN A 202 7.17 -0.08 -13.58
CA GLN A 202 6.02 0.45 -12.85
C GLN A 202 4.87 0.80 -13.80
N LEU A 203 5.15 1.55 -14.86
CA LEU A 203 4.15 1.92 -15.88
C LEU A 203 3.49 0.70 -16.51
N TYR A 204 4.27 -0.33 -16.82
CA TYR A 204 3.75 -1.55 -17.43
C TYR A 204 2.96 -2.39 -16.43
N LEU A 205 3.50 -2.62 -15.23
CA LEU A 205 2.91 -3.50 -14.22
C LEU A 205 1.65 -2.92 -13.59
N GLU A 206 1.49 -1.60 -13.58
CA GLU A 206 0.27 -0.95 -13.09
C GLU A 206 -0.98 -1.40 -13.87
N VAL A 207 -0.83 -1.64 -15.18
CA VAL A 207 -1.96 -2.06 -16.03
C VAL A 207 -2.53 -3.42 -15.61
N PRO A 208 -1.79 -4.55 -15.67
CA PRO A 208 -2.31 -5.85 -15.26
C PRO A 208 -2.66 -5.86 -13.76
N TYR A 209 -1.97 -5.08 -12.95
CA TYR A 209 -2.26 -4.92 -11.53
C TYR A 209 -3.66 -4.34 -11.33
N SER A 210 -3.90 -3.13 -11.85
CA SER A 210 -5.15 -2.40 -11.71
C SER A 210 -6.35 -3.13 -12.31
N ILE A 211 -6.19 -3.82 -13.43
CA ILE A 211 -7.31 -4.52 -14.11
C ILE A 211 -7.49 -5.99 -13.67
N GLY A 212 -6.54 -6.54 -12.89
CA GLY A 212 -6.62 -7.90 -12.35
C GLY A 212 -6.36 -8.99 -13.38
N THR A 213 -5.40 -8.79 -14.28
CA THR A 213 -4.98 -9.78 -15.27
C THR A 213 -3.57 -10.28 -15.00
N GLY A 214 -3.19 -11.40 -15.61
CA GLY A 214 -1.80 -11.86 -15.60
C GLY A 214 -0.90 -10.93 -16.41
N LEU A 215 0.43 -11.11 -16.28
CA LEU A 215 1.45 -10.24 -16.86
C LEU A 215 1.22 -9.88 -18.34
N PHE A 216 0.76 -10.85 -19.16
CA PHE A 216 0.53 -10.68 -20.59
C PHE A 216 -0.94 -10.56 -20.97
N GLY A 217 -1.84 -10.45 -20.00
CA GLY A 217 -3.29 -10.38 -20.21
C GLY A 217 -3.82 -8.96 -20.45
N ILE A 218 -2.99 -8.07 -21.02
CA ILE A 218 -3.33 -6.66 -21.27
C ILE A 218 -3.52 -6.40 -22.76
N SER A 219 -4.41 -5.46 -23.08
CA SER A 219 -4.65 -4.98 -24.44
C SER A 219 -3.90 -3.67 -24.72
N GLY A 220 -3.81 -3.29 -26.00
CA GLY A 220 -3.23 -2.00 -26.39
C GLY A 220 -4.03 -0.79 -25.88
N SER A 221 -5.36 -0.91 -25.74
CA SER A 221 -6.19 0.14 -25.16
C SER A 221 -5.96 0.30 -23.65
N ASP A 222 -5.70 -0.80 -22.94
CA ASP A 222 -5.44 -0.77 -21.49
C ASP A 222 -4.18 0.08 -21.20
N LEU A 223 -3.12 -0.13 -22.00
CA LEU A 223 -1.91 0.69 -21.96
C LEU A 223 -2.19 2.14 -22.34
N GLY A 224 -3.00 2.38 -23.38
CA GLY A 224 -3.37 3.73 -23.81
C GLY A 224 -4.09 4.52 -22.70
N ASN A 225 -4.98 3.86 -21.97
CA ASN A 225 -5.71 4.45 -20.85
C ASN A 225 -4.79 4.79 -19.66
N GLU A 226 -3.85 3.91 -19.34
CA GLU A 226 -2.88 4.15 -18.27
C GLU A 226 -2.00 5.37 -18.56
N LEU A 227 -1.53 5.52 -19.80
CA LEU A 227 -0.65 6.62 -20.21
C LEU A 227 -1.28 8.02 -20.06
N VAL A 228 -2.61 8.10 -20.09
CA VAL A 228 -3.36 9.35 -19.91
C VAL A 228 -3.90 9.51 -18.49
N ASP A 229 -3.78 8.49 -17.66
CA ASP A 229 -4.10 8.58 -16.24
C ASP A 229 -3.03 9.37 -15.49
N ARG A 230 -3.39 9.89 -14.30
CA ARG A 230 -2.46 10.60 -13.41
C ARG A 230 -1.20 9.77 -13.12
N TYR A 231 -1.36 8.47 -12.85
CA TYR A 231 -0.22 7.60 -12.55
C TYR A 231 0.72 7.50 -13.74
N GLY A 232 0.20 7.19 -14.92
CA GLY A 232 0.98 7.15 -16.16
C GLY A 232 1.64 8.47 -16.51
N ILE A 233 0.92 9.59 -16.42
CA ILE A 233 1.49 10.94 -16.67
C ILE A 233 2.66 11.23 -15.73
N ALA A 234 2.55 10.90 -14.44
CA ALA A 234 3.63 11.12 -13.48
C ALA A 234 4.89 10.31 -13.83
N HIS A 235 4.74 9.07 -14.30
CA HIS A 235 5.85 8.22 -14.75
C HIS A 235 6.45 8.69 -16.07
N LEU A 236 5.63 9.14 -17.03
CA LEU A 236 6.09 9.74 -18.29
C LEU A 236 6.91 11.02 -18.04
N VAL A 237 6.42 11.89 -17.15
CA VAL A 237 7.17 13.08 -16.70
C VAL A 237 8.49 12.66 -16.06
N ARG A 238 8.48 11.65 -15.17
CA ARG A 238 9.71 11.13 -14.56
C ARG A 238 10.71 10.64 -15.62
N LEU A 239 10.27 9.89 -16.63
CA LEU A 239 11.12 9.43 -17.74
C LEU A 239 11.70 10.60 -18.55
N ALA A 240 10.90 11.62 -18.86
CA ALA A 240 11.36 12.82 -19.55
C ALA A 240 12.42 13.57 -18.73
N VAL A 241 12.18 13.76 -17.42
CA VAL A 241 13.13 14.40 -16.51
C VAL A 241 14.42 13.59 -16.38
N ILE A 242 14.33 12.26 -16.31
CA ILE A 242 15.50 11.36 -16.32
C ILE A 242 16.31 11.51 -17.60
N ALA A 243 15.66 11.56 -18.77
CA ALA A 243 16.35 11.73 -20.05
C ALA A 243 17.13 13.06 -20.10
N VAL A 244 16.51 14.15 -19.66
CA VAL A 244 17.18 15.47 -19.55
C VAL A 244 18.34 15.41 -18.54
N ALA A 245 18.12 14.79 -17.38
CA ALA A 245 19.14 14.63 -16.36
C ALA A 245 20.35 13.82 -16.88
N ALA A 246 20.12 12.75 -17.65
CA ALA A 246 21.18 11.92 -18.21
C ALA A 246 22.16 12.71 -19.09
N VAL A 247 21.64 13.65 -19.88
CA VAL A 247 22.44 14.55 -20.73
C VAL A 247 23.20 15.58 -19.88
N LEU A 248 22.50 16.26 -18.97
CA LEU A 248 23.07 17.35 -18.17
C LEU A 248 24.02 16.89 -17.07
N LEU A 249 23.92 15.64 -16.62
CA LEU A 249 24.81 15.05 -15.62
C LEU A 249 26.25 14.91 -16.14
N ARG A 250 26.47 14.68 -17.44
CA ARG A 250 27.79 14.35 -17.99
C ARG A 250 28.87 15.40 -17.65
N PRO A 251 28.69 16.70 -17.95
CA PRO A 251 29.70 17.71 -17.62
C PRO A 251 29.87 17.88 -16.10
N VAL A 252 28.78 17.75 -15.32
CA VAL A 252 28.81 17.86 -13.85
C VAL A 252 29.65 16.73 -13.24
N LEU A 253 29.38 15.48 -13.61
CA LEU A 253 30.04 14.30 -13.06
C LEU A 253 31.51 14.21 -13.47
N THR A 254 31.86 14.70 -14.66
CA THR A 254 33.25 14.74 -15.16
C THR A 254 34.08 15.91 -14.62
N GLY A 255 33.45 16.86 -13.92
CA GLY A 255 34.12 17.98 -13.24
C GLY A 255 34.18 19.28 -14.03
N GLY A 256 33.65 19.30 -15.27
CA GLY A 256 33.60 20.48 -16.13
C GLY A 256 32.28 21.27 -16.07
N GLY A 257 31.31 20.84 -15.25
CA GLY A 257 29.96 21.40 -15.25
C GLY A 257 29.89 22.83 -14.69
N ALA A 258 29.27 23.72 -15.46
CA ALA A 258 29.00 25.11 -15.10
C ALA A 258 28.04 25.20 -13.90
N ARG A 259 28.05 26.35 -13.20
CA ARG A 259 27.20 26.57 -12.01
C ARG A 259 25.71 26.37 -12.31
N TRP A 260 25.22 26.83 -13.46
CA TRP A 260 23.82 26.65 -13.85
C TRP A 260 23.47 25.17 -14.04
N GLN A 261 24.34 24.38 -14.71
CA GLN A 261 24.11 22.94 -14.94
C GLN A 261 23.98 22.18 -13.61
N ARG A 262 24.80 22.55 -12.62
CA ARG A 262 24.75 21.99 -11.27
C ARG A 262 23.42 22.26 -10.58
N TRP A 263 22.93 23.50 -10.64
CA TRP A 263 21.62 23.86 -10.11
C TRP A 263 20.49 23.15 -10.86
N THR A 264 20.55 23.11 -12.19
CA THR A 264 19.56 22.41 -13.01
C THR A 264 19.49 20.93 -12.65
N VAL A 265 20.62 20.24 -12.50
CA VAL A 265 20.66 18.83 -12.07
C VAL A 265 20.05 18.65 -10.67
N ALA A 266 20.32 19.56 -9.73
CA ALA A 266 19.71 19.51 -8.40
C ALA A 266 18.18 19.67 -8.47
N VAL A 267 17.69 20.62 -9.27
CA VAL A 267 16.26 20.83 -9.50
C VAL A 267 15.61 19.62 -10.18
N LEU A 268 16.26 19.00 -11.16
CA LEU A 268 15.77 17.78 -11.80
C LEU A 268 15.71 16.61 -10.80
N GLY A 269 16.70 16.48 -9.91
CA GLY A 269 16.66 15.49 -8.83
C GLY A 269 15.47 15.69 -7.88
N ALA A 270 15.19 16.94 -7.51
CA ALA A 270 14.00 17.27 -6.72
C ALA A 270 12.70 16.98 -7.50
N ALA A 271 12.64 17.33 -8.78
CA ALA A 271 11.48 17.05 -9.64
C ALA A 271 11.21 15.54 -9.74
N ILE A 272 12.25 14.72 -9.92
CA ILE A 272 12.14 13.25 -9.89
C ILE A 272 11.56 12.79 -8.54
N ALA A 273 12.09 13.26 -7.41
CA ALA A 273 11.58 12.88 -6.10
C ALA A 273 10.09 13.24 -5.93
N THR A 274 9.68 14.42 -6.39
CA THR A 274 8.27 14.86 -6.36
C THR A 274 7.34 13.95 -7.18
N THR A 275 7.81 13.39 -8.30
CA THR A 275 6.97 12.48 -9.10
C THR A 275 6.58 11.20 -8.38
N PHE A 276 7.31 10.75 -7.34
CA PHE A 276 6.89 9.61 -6.52
C PHE A 276 5.66 9.98 -5.68
N GLY A 277 5.70 11.13 -5.02
CA GLY A 277 4.57 11.63 -4.24
C GLY A 277 3.32 11.88 -5.10
N ILE A 278 3.48 12.35 -6.34
CA ILE A 278 2.36 12.58 -7.28
C ILE A 278 1.71 11.28 -7.75
N ALA A 279 2.52 10.23 -7.98
CA ALA A 279 2.03 8.94 -8.44
C ALA A 279 1.39 8.10 -7.31
N GLY A 280 1.79 8.32 -6.05
CA GLY A 280 1.31 7.54 -4.91
C GLY A 280 0.24 8.24 -4.06
N HIS A 281 0.02 7.69 -2.87
CA HIS A 281 -1.04 8.09 -1.91
C HIS A 281 -0.91 9.44 -1.20
N PRO A 282 0.28 10.08 -1.13
CA PRO A 282 0.33 11.48 -0.73
C PRO A 282 -0.64 12.33 -1.56
N SER A 283 -0.72 12.02 -2.85
CA SER A 283 -1.48 12.72 -3.86
C SER A 283 -3.01 12.62 -3.72
N THR A 284 -3.50 11.67 -2.92
CA THR A 284 -4.92 11.39 -2.62
C THR A 284 -5.27 11.63 -1.15
N SER A 285 -4.34 12.18 -0.36
CA SER A 285 -4.56 12.51 1.05
C SER A 285 -5.46 13.74 1.25
N VAL A 286 -5.90 13.98 2.49
CA VAL A 286 -6.67 15.19 2.86
C VAL A 286 -5.89 16.50 2.67
N ALA A 287 -4.56 16.44 2.59
CA ALA A 287 -3.69 17.59 2.35
C ALA A 287 -2.63 17.26 1.27
N PRO A 288 -3.04 17.13 -0.01
CA PRO A 288 -2.17 16.58 -1.05
C PRO A 288 -0.87 17.34 -1.26
N ALA A 289 -0.91 18.67 -1.23
CA ALA A 289 0.30 19.48 -1.43
C ALA A 289 1.33 19.24 -0.31
N LEU A 290 0.89 19.22 0.95
CA LEU A 290 1.78 19.02 2.09
C LEU A 290 2.41 17.63 2.06
N THR A 291 1.62 16.59 1.82
CA THR A 291 2.11 15.20 1.85
C THR A 291 2.99 14.88 0.65
N VAL A 292 2.72 15.44 -0.54
CA VAL A 292 3.60 15.30 -1.71
C VAL A 292 4.94 15.99 -1.47
N ILE A 293 4.95 17.19 -0.90
CA ILE A 293 6.18 17.90 -0.54
C ILE A 293 6.95 17.12 0.53
N ALA A 294 6.26 16.66 1.58
CA ALA A 294 6.88 15.85 2.63
C ALA A 294 7.47 14.56 2.05
N ASP A 295 6.77 13.88 1.14
CA ASP A 295 7.28 12.68 0.45
C ASP A 295 8.58 12.98 -0.32
N ALA A 296 8.58 14.06 -1.11
CA ALA A 296 9.75 14.49 -1.87
C ALA A 296 10.94 14.84 -0.97
N VAL A 297 10.70 15.53 0.16
CA VAL A 297 11.72 15.87 1.16
C VAL A 297 12.23 14.60 1.86
N HIS A 298 11.35 13.66 2.20
CA HIS A 298 11.71 12.39 2.82
C HIS A 298 12.61 11.57 1.88
N LEU A 299 12.18 11.36 0.63
CA LEU A 299 12.95 10.64 -0.39
C LEU A 299 14.26 11.35 -0.74
N GLY A 300 14.24 12.69 -0.86
CA GLY A 300 15.44 13.49 -1.08
C GLY A 300 16.45 13.37 0.05
N GLY A 301 16.00 13.41 1.30
CA GLY A 301 16.84 13.18 2.48
C GLY A 301 17.47 11.79 2.49
N VAL A 302 16.70 10.74 2.18
CA VAL A 302 17.22 9.36 2.06
C VAL A 302 18.24 9.24 0.92
N ALA A 303 17.93 9.80 -0.26
CA ALA A 303 18.79 9.71 -1.44
C ALA A 303 20.12 10.44 -1.26
N ILE A 304 20.10 11.61 -0.62
CA ILE A 304 21.31 12.33 -0.24
C ILE A 304 22.09 11.52 0.79
N TRP A 305 21.50 11.22 1.95
CA TRP A 305 22.18 10.56 3.06
C TRP A 305 22.76 9.19 2.65
N ILE A 306 21.92 8.26 2.23
CA ILE A 306 22.35 6.88 1.95
C ILE A 306 23.20 6.81 0.68
N GLY A 307 22.81 7.55 -0.36
CA GLY A 307 23.54 7.53 -1.63
C GLY A 307 24.96 8.07 -1.49
N GLY A 308 25.16 9.11 -0.69
CA GLY A 308 26.51 9.61 -0.44
C GLY A 308 27.32 8.75 0.53
N LEU A 309 26.70 8.06 1.51
CA LEU A 309 27.40 7.04 2.30
C LEU A 309 27.91 5.89 1.42
N ILE A 310 27.11 5.46 0.44
CA ILE A 310 27.54 4.46 -0.56
C ILE A 310 28.75 4.98 -1.34
N ALA A 311 28.71 6.23 -1.84
CA ALA A 311 29.84 6.82 -2.56
C ALA A 311 31.11 6.92 -1.69
N LEU A 312 30.97 7.25 -0.40
CA LEU A 312 32.06 7.32 0.55
C LEU A 312 32.69 5.95 0.80
N VAL A 313 31.90 4.93 1.14
CA VAL A 313 32.40 3.57 1.44
C VAL A 313 32.96 2.88 0.21
N ALA A 314 32.32 3.05 -0.95
CA ALA A 314 32.73 2.40 -2.18
C ALA A 314 34.01 3.00 -2.77
N PHE A 315 34.25 4.31 -2.58
CA PHE A 315 35.35 5.01 -3.24
C PHE A 315 36.23 5.84 -2.31
N LEU A 316 35.69 6.87 -1.63
CA LEU A 316 36.51 7.85 -0.90
C LEU A 316 37.26 7.22 0.29
N LEU A 317 36.58 6.48 1.16
CA LEU A 317 37.21 5.79 2.30
C LEU A 317 38.25 4.74 1.89
N ARG A 318 38.30 4.34 0.61
CA ARG A 318 39.26 3.37 0.08
C ARG A 318 40.45 4.01 -0.62
N ARG A 319 40.31 5.24 -1.15
CA ARG A 319 41.26 5.84 -2.10
C ARG A 319 41.73 7.25 -1.71
N ALA A 320 40.93 7.99 -0.94
CA ALA A 320 41.29 9.32 -0.50
C ALA A 320 42.42 9.26 0.54
N ASN A 321 43.29 10.26 0.52
CA ASN A 321 44.34 10.37 1.53
C ASN A 321 43.77 10.99 2.82
N PRO A 322 44.50 10.91 3.95
CA PRO A 322 44.00 11.44 5.22
C PRO A 322 43.64 12.93 5.21
N LYS A 323 44.41 13.78 4.52
CA LYS A 323 44.12 15.23 4.43
C LYS A 323 42.81 15.50 3.68
N GLU A 324 42.57 14.79 2.58
CA GLU A 324 41.30 14.86 1.83
C GLU A 324 40.13 14.38 2.69
N LEU A 325 40.29 13.28 3.44
CA LEU A 325 39.26 12.77 4.34
C LEU A 325 38.99 13.75 5.50
N GLY A 326 40.01 14.37 6.06
CA GLY A 326 39.88 15.39 7.11
C GLY A 326 39.08 16.61 6.66
N ALA A 327 39.17 16.99 5.38
CA ALA A 327 38.36 18.07 4.81
C ALA A 327 36.94 17.63 4.44
N ILE A 328 36.76 16.40 3.93
CA ILE A 328 35.47 15.93 3.38
C ILE A 328 34.54 15.40 4.46
N LEU A 329 35.04 14.59 5.40
CA LEU A 329 34.21 13.88 6.37
C LEU A 329 33.41 14.79 7.32
N PRO A 330 33.93 15.94 7.78
CA PRO A 330 33.15 16.86 8.63
C PRO A 330 31.97 17.47 7.87
N VAL A 331 32.25 18.00 6.67
CA VAL A 331 31.22 18.59 5.78
C VAL A 331 30.16 17.56 5.44
N TRP A 332 30.58 16.35 5.07
CA TRP A 332 29.67 15.25 4.80
C TRP A 332 28.84 14.87 6.02
N SER A 333 29.46 14.78 7.19
CA SER A 333 28.76 14.46 8.44
C SER A 333 27.64 15.48 8.67
N ASP A 334 27.89 16.77 8.52
CA ASP A 334 26.85 17.79 8.71
C ASP A 334 25.72 17.67 7.68
N TRP A 335 26.03 17.40 6.42
CA TRP A 335 25.01 17.12 5.39
C TRP A 335 24.18 15.88 5.73
N ALA A 336 24.82 14.79 6.17
CA ALA A 336 24.11 13.59 6.59
C ALA A 336 23.17 13.86 7.77
N ALA A 337 23.55 14.66 8.76
CA ALA A 337 22.63 15.07 9.83
C ALA A 337 21.46 15.91 9.31
N ALA A 338 21.74 16.88 8.44
CA ALA A 338 20.70 17.74 7.89
C ALA A 338 19.68 16.92 7.08
N SER A 339 20.15 15.97 6.26
CA SER A 339 19.31 15.04 5.51
C SER A 339 18.49 14.12 6.42
N VAL A 340 19.09 13.61 7.50
CA VAL A 340 18.38 12.81 8.52
C VAL A 340 17.33 13.65 9.25
N ALA A 341 17.64 14.88 9.61
CA ALA A 341 16.66 15.77 10.26
C ALA A 341 15.49 16.05 9.31
N ALA A 342 15.78 16.38 8.04
CA ALA A 342 14.76 16.64 7.03
C ALA A 342 13.86 15.42 6.78
N LEU A 343 14.44 14.22 6.64
CA LEU A 343 13.64 13.00 6.41
C LEU A 343 12.81 12.63 7.64
N VAL A 344 13.30 12.85 8.86
CA VAL A 344 12.55 12.56 10.10
C VAL A 344 11.39 13.53 10.25
N LEU A 345 11.61 14.83 10.03
CA LEU A 345 10.54 15.84 10.06
C LEU A 345 9.48 15.57 9.00
N ALA A 346 9.89 15.30 7.77
CA ALA A 346 8.97 14.97 6.68
C ALA A 346 8.22 13.65 6.92
N GLY A 347 8.90 12.62 7.40
CA GLY A 347 8.29 11.33 7.75
C GLY A 347 7.30 11.45 8.91
N THR A 348 7.57 12.35 9.87
CA THR A 348 6.65 12.65 10.98
C THR A 348 5.40 13.37 10.47
N ALA A 349 5.56 14.36 9.58
CA ALA A 349 4.43 15.04 8.95
C ALA A 349 3.56 14.06 8.16
N GLN A 350 4.16 13.16 7.37
CA GLN A 350 3.41 12.10 6.67
C GLN A 350 2.73 11.14 7.65
N ALA A 351 3.40 10.71 8.71
CA ALA A 351 2.87 9.80 9.72
C ALA A 351 1.64 10.40 10.43
N LEU A 352 1.70 11.67 10.82
CA LEU A 352 0.58 12.37 11.45
C LEU A 352 -0.66 12.40 10.55
N VAL A 353 -0.46 12.66 9.24
CA VAL A 353 -1.57 12.68 8.28
C VAL A 353 -2.12 11.28 8.02
N GLN A 354 -1.27 10.26 7.83
CA GLN A 354 -1.71 8.93 7.40
C GLN A 354 -2.18 8.02 8.53
N ILE A 355 -1.77 8.28 9.77
CA ILE A 355 -2.18 7.49 10.93
C ILE A 355 -3.41 8.06 11.61
N GLY A 356 -3.51 9.39 11.73
CA GLY A 356 -4.69 10.09 12.27
C GLY A 356 -4.95 9.92 13.77
N SER A 357 -4.57 8.82 14.42
CA SER A 357 -4.76 8.61 15.86
C SER A 357 -3.75 7.67 16.52
N PHE A 358 -3.57 7.78 17.83
CA PHE A 358 -2.69 6.89 18.59
C PHE A 358 -3.16 5.43 18.58
N GLY A 359 -4.47 5.19 18.64
CA GLY A 359 -5.02 3.83 18.54
C GLY A 359 -4.72 3.19 17.18
N ALA A 360 -4.82 3.98 16.10
CA ALA A 360 -4.47 3.51 14.76
C ALA A 360 -2.98 3.14 14.66
N LEU A 361 -2.07 3.86 15.33
CA LEU A 361 -0.65 3.52 15.36
C LEU A 361 -0.38 2.10 15.93
N LEU A 362 -1.09 1.70 16.98
CA LEU A 362 -0.82 0.45 17.69
C LEU A 362 -1.59 -0.75 17.11
N HIS A 363 -2.81 -0.52 16.62
CA HIS A 363 -3.73 -1.61 16.29
C HIS A 363 -3.88 -1.87 14.78
N THR A 364 -3.35 -1.01 13.92
CA THR A 364 -3.39 -1.22 12.46
C THR A 364 -2.09 -1.86 11.94
N THR A 365 -2.18 -2.54 10.79
CA THR A 365 -0.99 -3.13 10.15
C THR A 365 -0.02 -2.04 9.71
N TYR A 366 -0.55 -0.95 9.13
CA TYR A 366 0.23 0.21 8.72
C TYR A 366 0.98 0.85 9.90
N GLY A 367 0.29 1.06 11.03
CA GLY A 367 0.89 1.62 12.24
C GLY A 367 2.03 0.75 12.78
N LYS A 368 1.85 -0.58 12.82
CA LYS A 368 2.90 -1.53 13.21
C LYS A 368 4.11 -1.48 12.28
N LEU A 369 3.92 -1.42 10.96
CA LEU A 369 5.03 -1.28 10.01
C LEU A 369 5.77 0.05 10.18
N VAL A 370 5.06 1.14 10.47
CA VAL A 370 5.69 2.43 10.81
C VAL A 370 6.53 2.30 12.08
N LEU A 371 6.03 1.64 13.13
CA LEU A 371 6.80 1.39 14.36
C LEU A 371 8.06 0.57 14.11
N VAL A 372 7.97 -0.49 13.30
CA VAL A 372 9.14 -1.29 12.88
C VAL A 372 10.15 -0.41 12.14
N LYS A 373 9.69 0.41 11.17
CA LYS A 373 10.55 1.32 10.39
C LYS A 373 11.25 2.34 11.30
N VAL A 374 10.53 2.92 12.27
CA VAL A 374 11.08 3.87 13.24
C VAL A 374 12.09 3.20 14.18
N GLY A 375 11.80 1.98 14.67
CA GLY A 375 12.72 1.22 15.50
C GLY A 375 14.01 0.87 14.77
N LEU A 376 13.92 0.39 13.53
CA LEU A 376 15.08 0.14 12.67
C LEU A 376 15.89 1.42 12.41
N LEU A 377 15.20 2.54 12.13
CA LEU A 377 15.85 3.84 11.97
C LEU A 377 16.59 4.24 13.24
N ALA A 378 15.99 4.09 14.43
CA ALA A 378 16.65 4.40 15.70
C ALA A 378 17.95 3.62 15.88
N VAL A 379 17.95 2.32 15.57
CA VAL A 379 19.16 1.48 15.60
C VAL A 379 20.23 2.02 14.64
N VAL A 380 19.86 2.35 13.41
CA VAL A 380 20.80 2.94 12.43
C VAL A 380 21.33 4.29 12.91
N LEU A 381 20.50 5.12 13.55
CA LEU A 381 20.92 6.41 14.09
C LEU A 381 21.90 6.28 15.26
N VAL A 382 21.81 5.22 16.07
CA VAL A 382 22.83 4.91 17.10
C VAL A 382 24.17 4.61 16.44
N VAL A 383 24.17 3.80 15.38
CA VAL A 383 25.39 3.51 14.58
C VAL A 383 25.92 4.79 13.93
N ALA A 384 25.06 5.62 13.36
CA ALA A 384 25.43 6.89 12.74
C ALA A 384 26.00 7.89 13.76
N ALA A 385 25.45 7.94 14.98
CA ALA A 385 25.98 8.75 16.08
C ALA A 385 27.39 8.28 16.48
N PHE A 386 27.64 6.97 16.48
CA PHE A 386 28.97 6.42 16.70
C PHE A 386 29.94 6.78 15.56
N SER A 387 29.52 6.65 14.30
CA SER A 387 30.29 7.10 13.13
C SER A 387 30.65 8.58 13.21
N ARG A 388 29.69 9.44 13.58
CA ARG A 388 29.90 10.88 13.80
C ARG A 388 30.93 11.16 14.90
N ARG A 389 30.88 10.42 16.02
CA ARG A 389 31.87 10.55 17.10
C ARG A 389 33.27 10.15 16.62
N LEU A 390 33.39 9.11 15.79
CA LEU A 390 34.68 8.72 15.19
C LEU A 390 35.24 9.81 14.28
N VAL A 391 34.40 10.42 13.44
CA VAL A 391 34.82 11.55 12.59
C VAL A 391 35.32 12.71 13.46
N ARG A 392 34.58 13.11 14.49
CA ARG A 392 34.96 14.20 15.41
C ARG A 392 36.24 13.91 16.19
N ARG A 393 36.43 12.67 16.67
CA ARG A 393 37.67 12.26 17.36
C ARG A 393 38.87 12.29 16.41
N GLY A 394 38.70 11.84 15.16
CA GLY A 394 39.76 11.89 14.15
C GLY A 394 40.19 13.32 13.79
N MET A 395 39.33 14.33 14.02
CA MET A 395 39.69 15.75 13.85
C MET A 395 40.50 16.32 15.02
N GLN A 396 40.54 15.65 16.17
CA GLN A 396 41.27 16.10 17.36
C GLN A 396 42.73 15.63 17.38
N GLU A 397 43.15 14.80 16.42
CA GLU A 397 44.55 14.36 16.33
C GLU A 397 45.44 15.47 15.76
N PRO A 398 46.70 15.63 16.26
CA PRO A 398 47.57 16.78 15.96
C PRO A 398 47.81 17.05 14.47
N ASP A 399 47.78 16.01 13.63
CA ASP A 399 48.03 16.12 12.18
C ASP A 399 46.74 16.16 11.34
N GLY A 400 45.55 16.06 11.96
CA GLY A 400 44.26 15.94 11.26
C GLY A 400 44.12 14.68 10.40
N VAL A 401 45.00 13.69 10.62
CA VAL A 401 45.06 12.43 9.89
C VAL A 401 44.39 11.34 10.73
N PRO A 402 43.25 10.75 10.29
CA PRO A 402 42.66 9.65 11.02
C PRO A 402 43.61 8.44 11.04
N ASP A 403 43.91 7.91 12.23
CA ASP A 403 44.64 6.65 12.36
C ASP A 403 43.99 5.55 11.49
N ARG A 404 44.82 4.67 10.92
CA ARG A 404 44.39 3.55 10.07
C ARG A 404 43.33 2.70 10.78
N THR A 405 43.42 2.55 12.10
CA THR A 405 42.42 1.81 12.88
C THR A 405 41.07 2.53 12.93
N VAL A 406 41.06 3.85 13.08
CA VAL A 406 39.86 4.71 13.06
C VAL A 406 39.20 4.68 11.69
N GLY A 407 39.98 4.77 10.60
CA GLY A 407 39.46 4.67 9.23
C GLY A 407 38.81 3.30 8.94
N MET A 408 39.40 2.21 9.43
CA MET A 408 38.81 0.87 9.30
C MET A 408 37.51 0.71 10.10
N ARG A 409 37.45 1.26 11.32
CA ARG A 409 36.22 1.25 12.15
C ARG A 409 35.12 2.08 11.49
N LEU A 410 35.44 3.28 11.03
CA LEU A 410 34.50 4.16 10.31
C LEU A 410 33.93 3.47 9.07
N ARG A 411 34.77 2.79 8.28
CA ARG A 411 34.29 2.07 7.09
C ARG A 411 33.32 0.93 7.45
N ARG A 412 33.53 0.23 8.58
CA ARG A 412 32.63 -0.84 9.03
C ARG A 412 31.31 -0.29 9.55
N THR A 413 31.33 0.80 10.30
CA THR A 413 30.13 1.42 10.85
C THR A 413 29.27 2.02 9.75
N VAL A 414 29.88 2.73 8.79
CA VAL A 414 29.13 3.25 7.63
C VAL A 414 28.59 2.13 6.74
N LEU A 415 29.30 1.00 6.60
CA LEU A 415 28.75 -0.17 5.91
C LEU A 415 27.53 -0.73 6.64
N ALA A 416 27.56 -0.79 7.97
CA ALA A 416 26.41 -1.21 8.76
C ALA A 416 25.22 -0.24 8.62
N GLU A 417 25.47 1.07 8.54
CA GLU A 417 24.43 2.07 8.23
C GLU A 417 23.78 1.83 6.86
N VAL A 418 24.58 1.58 5.82
CA VAL A 418 24.07 1.28 4.47
C VAL A 418 23.25 -0.01 4.46
N VAL A 419 23.71 -1.06 5.14
CA VAL A 419 22.96 -2.33 5.23
C VAL A 419 21.64 -2.13 5.97
N GLY A 420 21.65 -1.44 7.11
CA GLY A 420 20.43 -1.13 7.85
C GLY A 420 19.45 -0.29 7.02
N ALA A 421 19.95 0.68 6.25
CA ALA A 421 19.14 1.48 5.35
C ALA A 421 18.49 0.65 4.22
N VAL A 422 19.19 -0.33 3.65
CA VAL A 422 18.61 -1.25 2.65
C VAL A 422 17.45 -2.04 3.24
N VAL A 423 17.57 -2.52 4.48
CA VAL A 423 16.48 -3.21 5.18
C VAL A 423 15.29 -2.26 5.40
N ILE A 424 15.54 -1.02 5.85
CA ILE A 424 14.51 0.01 6.02
C ILE A 424 13.79 0.31 4.70
N ILE A 425 14.50 0.35 3.57
CA ILE A 425 13.90 0.57 2.23
C ILE A 425 13.04 -0.63 1.82
N GLY A 426 13.47 -1.86 2.13
CA GLY A 426 12.64 -3.06 1.92
C GLY A 426 11.31 -2.98 2.68
N VAL A 427 11.37 -2.67 3.98
CA VAL A 427 10.16 -2.44 4.80
C VAL A 427 9.33 -1.28 4.27
N ALA A 428 9.95 -0.19 3.82
CA ALA A 428 9.25 0.96 3.24
C ALA A 428 8.54 0.61 1.93
N SER A 429 9.12 -0.27 1.10
CA SER A 429 8.53 -0.70 -0.17
C SER A 429 7.26 -1.54 0.04
N VAL A 430 7.21 -2.32 1.13
CA VAL A 430 6.00 -3.01 1.58
C VAL A 430 5.02 -2.00 2.18
N LEU A 431 5.47 -1.10 3.06
CA LEU A 431 4.61 -0.10 3.72
C LEU A 431 3.86 0.81 2.74
N VAL A 432 4.49 1.21 1.63
CA VAL A 432 3.85 2.05 0.59
C VAL A 432 2.66 1.33 -0.07
N GLN A 433 2.67 0.00 -0.02
CA GLN A 433 1.61 -0.88 -0.48
C GLN A 433 0.69 -1.36 0.67
N THR A 434 0.59 -0.61 1.76
CA THR A 434 -0.37 -0.94 2.83
C THR A 434 -1.34 0.20 3.05
N THR A 435 -2.59 -0.15 3.33
CA THR A 435 -3.64 0.84 3.55
C THR A 435 -3.30 1.78 4.70
N PRO A 436 -3.38 3.11 4.50
CA PRO A 436 -3.13 4.07 5.57
C PRO A 436 -3.92 3.73 6.84
N ALA A 437 -3.25 3.83 7.99
CA ALA A 437 -3.83 3.46 9.29
C ALA A 437 -5.13 4.21 9.61
N ARG A 438 -5.29 5.47 9.17
CA ARG A 438 -6.54 6.24 9.31
C ARG A 438 -7.74 5.57 8.61
N THR A 439 -7.52 5.01 7.42
CA THR A 439 -8.53 4.28 6.67
C THR A 439 -8.88 2.99 7.38
N GLN A 440 -7.86 2.20 7.76
CA GLN A 440 -8.08 0.93 8.45
C GLN A 440 -8.85 1.13 9.76
N ALA A 441 -8.54 2.21 10.49
CA ALA A 441 -9.27 2.58 11.71
C ALA A 441 -10.71 3.07 11.43
N ALA A 442 -10.94 3.75 10.31
CA ALA A 442 -12.28 4.17 9.91
C ALA A 442 -13.20 2.98 9.61
N VAL A 443 -12.70 1.94 8.92
CA VAL A 443 -13.42 0.66 8.70
C VAL A 443 -13.77 -0.02 10.02
N ASN A 444 -12.81 -0.09 10.93
CA ASN A 444 -13.02 -0.69 12.26
C ASN A 444 -13.97 0.13 13.15
N GLY A 445 -14.14 1.42 12.86
CA GLY A 445 -15.07 2.31 13.55
C GLY A 445 -16.46 2.36 12.90
N SER A 446 -16.56 2.21 11.57
CA SER A 446 -17.80 2.29 10.79
C SER A 446 -18.68 1.05 10.90
N THR A 447 -18.14 -0.09 11.36
CA THR A 447 -18.93 -1.22 11.86
C THR A 447 -19.88 -0.84 13.02
N ASN A 448 -19.75 0.37 13.59
CA ASN A 448 -20.68 0.90 14.60
C ASN A 448 -21.62 2.01 14.09
N GLN A 449 -21.61 2.41 12.81
CA GLN A 449 -22.39 3.58 12.33
C GLN A 449 -23.35 3.32 11.15
N SER A 450 -23.24 2.20 10.43
CA SER A 450 -24.09 1.98 9.25
C SER A 450 -25.38 1.20 9.52
N GLY A 451 -25.64 0.82 10.77
CA GLY A 451 -26.71 -0.12 11.11
C GLY A 451 -26.47 -1.54 10.60
N VAL A 452 -25.65 -1.74 9.57
CA VAL A 452 -25.26 -3.08 9.11
C VAL A 452 -24.00 -3.52 9.85
N VAL A 453 -24.10 -4.62 10.61
CA VAL A 453 -22.96 -5.33 11.20
C VAL A 453 -22.65 -6.53 10.31
N SER A 454 -21.60 -6.40 9.49
CA SER A 454 -21.09 -7.47 8.65
C SER A 454 -19.78 -8.03 9.21
N THR A 455 -19.69 -9.35 9.43
CA THR A 455 -18.48 -9.98 9.95
C THR A 455 -18.31 -11.38 9.38
N THR A 456 -17.05 -11.78 9.19
CA THR A 456 -16.70 -13.14 8.80
C THR A 456 -16.05 -13.87 9.97
N MET A 457 -16.56 -15.06 10.27
CA MET A 457 -16.10 -15.97 11.31
C MET A 457 -15.59 -17.26 10.67
N THR A 458 -14.70 -17.95 11.35
CA THR A 458 -14.14 -19.23 10.88
C THR A 458 -14.23 -20.27 11.98
N SER A 459 -14.50 -21.52 11.58
CA SER A 459 -14.40 -22.72 12.38
C SER A 459 -13.54 -23.75 11.63
N SER A 460 -13.32 -24.92 12.23
CA SER A 460 -12.66 -26.04 11.53
C SER A 460 -13.50 -26.61 10.38
N LEU A 461 -14.81 -26.36 10.38
CA LEU A 461 -15.75 -26.93 9.41
C LEU A 461 -16.19 -25.92 8.33
N TYR A 462 -16.24 -24.63 8.66
CA TYR A 462 -16.77 -23.61 7.76
C TYR A 462 -16.20 -22.21 8.03
N GLN A 463 -16.31 -21.35 7.02
CA GLN A 463 -16.22 -19.90 7.12
C GLN A 463 -17.64 -19.33 6.99
N LEU A 464 -18.09 -18.58 7.99
CA LEU A 464 -19.42 -17.97 8.03
C LEU A 464 -19.29 -16.46 7.89
N GLN A 465 -19.84 -15.88 6.84
CA GLN A 465 -20.09 -14.45 6.78
C GLN A 465 -21.53 -14.18 7.22
N PHE A 466 -21.74 -13.19 8.08
CA PHE A 466 -23.08 -12.77 8.47
C PHE A 466 -23.23 -11.24 8.39
N ASP A 467 -24.45 -10.80 8.10
CA ASP A 467 -24.87 -9.41 8.12
C ASP A 467 -26.09 -9.28 9.05
N ILE A 468 -26.08 -8.27 9.94
CA ILE A 468 -27.23 -7.91 10.79
C ILE A 468 -27.56 -6.44 10.54
N GLU A 469 -28.79 -6.13 10.14
CA GLU A 469 -29.25 -4.77 9.84
C GLU A 469 -30.62 -4.50 10.48
N PRO A 470 -30.89 -3.35 11.12
CA PRO A 470 -30.02 -2.18 11.33
C PRO A 470 -29.21 -2.22 12.64
N ALA A 471 -29.03 -3.39 13.25
CA ALA A 471 -28.37 -3.56 14.55
C ALA A 471 -28.88 -2.57 15.62
N GLN A 472 -30.20 -2.38 15.66
CA GLN A 472 -30.90 -1.49 16.59
C GLN A 472 -31.94 -2.25 17.41
N THR A 473 -32.45 -1.60 18.45
CA THR A 473 -33.63 -2.09 19.16
C THR A 473 -34.81 -2.26 18.20
N GLY A 474 -35.47 -3.42 18.27
CA GLY A 474 -36.55 -3.80 17.37
C GLY A 474 -36.16 -4.92 16.38
N PRO A 475 -36.87 -5.05 15.26
CA PRO A 475 -36.59 -6.09 14.26
C PRO A 475 -35.28 -5.81 13.53
N ASN A 476 -34.46 -6.85 13.38
CA ASN A 476 -33.21 -6.84 12.64
C ASN A 476 -33.19 -8.00 11.66
N ASP A 477 -32.88 -7.72 10.41
CA ASP A 477 -32.70 -8.73 9.37
C ASP A 477 -31.30 -9.35 9.49
N ILE A 478 -31.22 -10.65 9.26
CA ILE A 478 -30.00 -11.44 9.34
C ILE A 478 -29.77 -12.12 7.99
N HIS A 479 -28.58 -11.96 7.42
CA HIS A 479 -28.10 -12.73 6.28
C HIS A 479 -26.91 -13.58 6.70
N LEU A 480 -26.88 -14.85 6.28
CA LEU A 480 -25.83 -15.81 6.61
C LEU A 480 -25.31 -16.48 5.35
N TYR A 481 -24.00 -16.48 5.15
CA TYR A 481 -23.33 -17.11 4.02
C TYR A 481 -22.26 -18.09 4.51
N ALA A 482 -22.35 -19.35 4.10
CA ALA A 482 -21.42 -20.40 4.50
C ALA A 482 -20.47 -20.79 3.38
N TYR A 483 -19.19 -20.89 3.72
CA TYR A 483 -18.13 -21.33 2.83
C TYR A 483 -17.33 -22.43 3.51
N THR A 484 -16.65 -23.26 2.73
CA THR A 484 -15.59 -24.14 3.20
C THR A 484 -14.44 -23.28 3.76
N PRO A 485 -13.56 -23.82 4.61
CA PRO A 485 -12.37 -23.11 5.07
C PRO A 485 -11.45 -22.62 3.93
N GLN A 486 -11.58 -23.20 2.74
CA GLN A 486 -10.86 -22.83 1.51
C GLN A 486 -11.61 -21.77 0.67
N GLY A 487 -12.80 -21.33 1.10
CA GLY A 487 -13.57 -20.25 0.49
C GLY A 487 -14.58 -20.66 -0.59
N ALA A 488 -14.78 -21.95 -0.84
CA ALA A 488 -15.82 -22.43 -1.76
C ALA A 488 -17.21 -22.46 -1.08
N PRO A 489 -18.33 -22.16 -1.76
CA PRO A 489 -19.67 -22.25 -1.18
C PRO A 489 -19.94 -23.61 -0.51
N LEU A 490 -20.49 -23.58 0.71
CA LEU A 490 -20.72 -24.78 1.51
C LEU A 490 -22.21 -25.03 1.68
N LYS A 491 -22.65 -26.23 1.31
CA LYS A 491 -24.02 -26.67 1.58
C LYS A 491 -24.23 -26.83 3.09
N VAL A 492 -25.28 -26.19 3.61
CA VAL A 492 -25.68 -26.28 5.01
C VAL A 492 -27.04 -26.96 5.11
N VAL A 493 -27.08 -28.02 5.91
CA VAL A 493 -28.29 -28.84 6.17
C VAL A 493 -29.22 -28.14 7.15
N GLU A 494 -28.65 -27.48 8.16
CA GLU A 494 -29.43 -26.76 9.18
C GLU A 494 -28.71 -25.50 9.65
N TRP A 495 -29.48 -24.42 9.78
CA TRP A 495 -29.02 -23.14 10.28
C TRP A 495 -29.71 -22.83 11.60
N LYS A 496 -28.94 -22.49 12.63
CA LYS A 496 -29.46 -21.98 13.91
C LYS A 496 -28.71 -20.71 14.28
N VAL A 497 -29.46 -19.65 14.56
CA VAL A 497 -28.93 -18.41 15.13
C VAL A 497 -29.66 -18.09 16.41
N SER A 498 -28.91 -17.71 17.44
CA SER A 498 -29.46 -17.15 18.66
C SER A 498 -28.65 -15.96 19.13
N ALA A 499 -29.31 -15.03 19.83
CA ALA A 499 -28.66 -13.86 20.42
C ALA A 499 -29.14 -13.66 21.86
N GLY A 500 -28.22 -13.56 22.81
CA GLY A 500 -28.53 -13.26 24.21
C GLY A 500 -27.89 -11.97 24.69
N LEU A 501 -28.45 -11.36 25.74
CA LEU A 501 -27.85 -10.23 26.43
C LEU A 501 -27.75 -10.55 27.94
N PRO A 502 -26.80 -11.40 28.37
CA PRO A 502 -26.70 -11.85 29.76
C PRO A 502 -26.51 -10.71 30.76
N ALA A 503 -25.84 -9.63 30.33
CA ALA A 503 -25.64 -8.44 31.14
C ALA A 503 -26.94 -7.75 31.58
N GLN A 504 -28.05 -7.98 30.88
CA GLN A 504 -29.39 -7.49 31.22
C GLN A 504 -30.36 -8.64 31.57
N GLY A 505 -29.85 -9.85 31.79
CA GLY A 505 -30.67 -11.03 32.11
C GLY A 505 -31.56 -11.50 30.94
N ILE A 506 -31.22 -11.15 29.69
CA ILE A 506 -31.97 -11.61 28.53
C ILE A 506 -31.33 -12.90 28.00
N GLU A 507 -32.09 -13.99 28.12
CA GLU A 507 -31.73 -15.31 27.59
C GLU A 507 -31.64 -15.31 26.05
N PRO A 508 -30.91 -16.27 25.43
CA PRO A 508 -30.77 -16.34 23.99
C PRO A 508 -32.11 -16.45 23.24
N ILE A 509 -32.37 -15.47 22.38
CA ILE A 509 -33.51 -15.43 21.47
C ILE A 509 -33.09 -16.11 20.17
N ALA A 510 -33.82 -17.13 19.72
CA ALA A 510 -33.57 -17.80 18.46
C ALA A 510 -34.17 -17.01 17.28
N ALA A 511 -33.42 -16.88 16.19
CA ALA A 511 -33.92 -16.36 14.92
C ALA A 511 -34.51 -17.50 14.08
N VAL A 512 -35.63 -17.22 13.40
CA VAL A 512 -36.16 -18.14 12.40
C VAL A 512 -35.47 -17.85 11.07
N LEU A 513 -34.80 -18.86 10.52
CA LEU A 513 -34.02 -18.75 9.29
C LEU A 513 -34.69 -19.51 8.15
N THR A 514 -34.71 -18.89 6.99
CA THR A 514 -35.17 -19.46 5.72
C THR A 514 -33.96 -19.61 4.80
N PRO A 515 -33.52 -20.84 4.50
CA PRO A 515 -32.51 -21.08 3.48
C PRO A 515 -33.03 -20.65 2.11
N ILE A 516 -32.28 -19.81 1.41
CA ILE A 516 -32.60 -19.34 0.06
C ILE A 516 -31.61 -19.83 -1.00
N ALA A 517 -30.47 -20.39 -0.56
CA ALA A 517 -29.56 -21.20 -1.36
C ALA A 517 -28.85 -22.22 -0.46
N ASP A 518 -28.15 -23.19 -1.06
CA ASP A 518 -27.38 -24.21 -0.31
C ASP A 518 -26.42 -23.60 0.72
N PHE A 519 -25.87 -22.42 0.43
CA PHE A 519 -24.90 -21.72 1.25
C PHE A 519 -25.42 -20.42 1.86
N HIS A 520 -26.71 -20.09 1.70
CA HIS A 520 -27.25 -18.79 2.11
C HIS A 520 -28.60 -18.95 2.82
N ALA A 521 -28.71 -18.42 4.03
CA ALA A 521 -29.97 -18.31 4.76
C ALA A 521 -30.24 -16.86 5.18
N ILE A 522 -31.51 -16.48 5.17
CA ILE A 522 -31.99 -15.18 5.64
C ILE A 522 -32.96 -15.36 6.79
N GLY A 523 -33.07 -14.39 7.68
CA GLY A 523 -34.09 -14.39 8.71
C GLY A 523 -34.20 -13.06 9.41
N GLN A 524 -34.99 -13.04 10.47
CA GLN A 524 -35.20 -11.84 11.28
C GLN A 524 -35.10 -12.19 12.76
N ILE A 525 -34.53 -11.28 13.54
CA ILE A 525 -34.47 -11.36 15.00
C ILE A 525 -34.91 -10.03 15.61
N THR A 526 -35.77 -10.08 16.62
CA THR A 526 -36.20 -8.88 17.35
C THR A 526 -35.36 -8.72 18.61
N LEU A 527 -34.62 -7.62 18.71
CA LEU A 527 -33.72 -7.32 19.83
C LEU A 527 -34.38 -6.26 20.73
N PRO A 528 -34.88 -6.60 21.93
CA PRO A 528 -35.70 -5.71 22.74
C PRO A 528 -34.93 -4.61 23.50
N ALA A 529 -33.59 -4.67 23.54
CA ALA A 529 -32.78 -3.71 24.29
C ALA A 529 -31.45 -3.41 23.60
N ALA A 530 -30.99 -2.17 23.75
CA ALA A 530 -29.65 -1.76 23.34
C ALA A 530 -28.59 -2.36 24.27
N GLY A 531 -27.44 -2.77 23.73
CA GLY A 531 -26.40 -3.45 24.49
C GLY A 531 -25.41 -4.23 23.63
N GLN A 532 -24.53 -4.99 24.27
CA GLN A 532 -23.58 -5.87 23.62
C GLN A 532 -24.14 -7.30 23.59
N TRP A 533 -24.75 -7.68 22.48
CA TRP A 533 -25.44 -8.96 22.31
C TRP A 533 -24.48 -10.07 21.90
N ASN A 534 -24.58 -11.22 22.56
CA ASN A 534 -23.81 -12.41 22.22
C ASN A 534 -24.59 -13.24 21.20
N PHE A 535 -24.13 -13.22 19.96
CA PHE A 535 -24.66 -14.04 18.88
C PHE A 535 -23.95 -15.39 18.82
N SER A 536 -24.72 -16.44 18.63
CA SER A 536 -24.26 -17.81 18.40
C SER A 536 -24.84 -18.32 17.10
N PHE A 537 -23.95 -18.72 16.18
CA PHE A 537 -24.31 -19.25 14.87
C PHE A 537 -23.88 -20.71 14.81
N THR A 538 -24.84 -21.61 14.72
CA THR A 538 -24.61 -23.06 14.64
C THR A 538 -25.04 -23.54 13.27
N LEU A 539 -24.07 -24.08 12.52
CA LEU A 539 -24.29 -24.63 11.18
C LEU A 539 -23.99 -26.11 11.20
N ARG A 540 -24.93 -26.89 10.68
CA ARG A 540 -24.74 -28.32 10.42
C ARG A 540 -24.55 -28.55 8.93
N THR A 541 -23.40 -29.07 8.53
CA THR A 541 -22.96 -29.18 7.12
C THR A 541 -23.15 -30.58 6.55
N THR A 542 -23.18 -31.61 7.39
CA THR A 542 -23.53 -32.99 7.05
C THR A 542 -24.51 -33.56 8.09
N GLU A 543 -24.87 -34.85 8.04
CA GLU A 543 -25.72 -35.45 9.09
C GLU A 543 -25.07 -35.42 10.48
N ILE A 544 -23.73 -35.40 10.55
CA ILE A 544 -22.96 -35.53 11.79
C ILE A 544 -22.07 -34.31 12.09
N ASP A 545 -21.74 -33.49 11.09
CA ASP A 545 -20.81 -32.37 11.25
C ASP A 545 -21.56 -31.07 11.57
N GLU A 546 -21.41 -30.60 12.80
CA GLU A 546 -21.96 -29.34 13.31
C GLU A 546 -20.87 -28.56 14.05
N ALA A 547 -20.83 -27.24 13.86
CA ALA A 547 -20.02 -26.36 14.69
C ALA A 547 -20.78 -25.07 15.00
N THR A 548 -20.37 -24.43 16.10
CA THR A 548 -20.89 -23.13 16.55
C THR A 548 -19.78 -22.10 16.59
N VAL A 549 -20.04 -20.92 16.05
CA VAL A 549 -19.18 -19.74 16.19
C VAL A 549 -19.94 -18.64 16.94
N THR A 550 -19.26 -17.91 17.81
CA THR A 550 -19.89 -16.88 18.65
C THR A 550 -19.18 -15.54 18.54
N THR A 551 -19.94 -14.46 18.49
CA THR A 551 -19.41 -13.09 18.44
C THR A 551 -20.29 -12.13 19.24
N THR A 552 -19.75 -10.96 19.55
CA THR A 552 -20.50 -9.91 20.22
C THR A 552 -20.81 -8.79 19.23
N VAL A 553 -22.07 -8.39 19.18
CA VAL A 553 -22.59 -7.34 18.30
C VAL A 553 -23.18 -6.22 19.16
N LYS A 554 -22.77 -4.98 18.88
CA LYS A 554 -23.31 -3.81 19.54
C LYS A 554 -24.64 -3.42 18.90
N VAL A 555 -25.71 -3.42 19.70
CA VAL A 555 -27.06 -2.98 19.31
C VAL A 555 -27.31 -1.59 19.88
N SER A 556 -27.63 -0.64 19.02
CA SER A 556 -27.96 0.74 19.41
C SER A 556 -29.46 0.93 19.66
N GLN A 557 -29.83 2.08 20.23
CA GLN A 557 -31.24 2.48 20.38
C GLN A 557 -31.91 2.64 19.02
#